data_AF-A0A9P8BZS2-F1
#
_entry.id   AF-A0A9P8BZS2-F1
#
_cell.length_a   1.000
_cell.length_b   1.000
_cell.length_c   1.000
_cell.angle_alpha   90.00
_cell.angle_beta   90.00
_cell.angle_gamma   90.00
#
_symmetry.space_group_name_H-M   'P 1'
#
loop_
_entity.id
_entity.type
_entity.pdbx_description
1 polymer ?
#
loop_
_entity_poly.entity_id
_entity_poly.type
_entity_poly.pdbx_seq_one_letter_code
_entity_poly.pdbx_strand_id
1 'polypeptide(L)'
;MSTLLPFTFTTPNLPTGPASKEQPLTNPIEMLLCHYPLGRYRQNPNFMLVHARPNPFDEYQGSLYAILTAGSDAPLAPSTDPLKKKFWMKTYSENKGMLEQLEAQGILRRTGEEEEQGYVKLIAVETIIQHGQWAEFCSGCETYEDLGGETRLLRCSVCKDTYYCKKECQTTHWPLHKAVCKQFRKEAAAAARRT
;
A
#
# COMPACT_ATOMS: atom_id res chain seq x y z
N MET A 1 7.17 1.20 19.13
CA MET A 1 6.94 0.55 17.83
C MET A 1 5.72 1.21 17.21
N SER A 2 5.76 1.61 15.95
CA SER A 2 4.59 2.21 15.30
C SER A 2 3.52 1.14 15.08
N THR A 3 2.29 1.42 15.46
CA THR A 3 1.12 0.56 15.25
C THR A 3 0.47 0.88 13.91
N LEU A 4 -0.22 -0.10 13.32
CA LEU A 4 -1.07 0.12 12.16
C LEU A 4 -2.12 1.20 12.47
N LEU A 5 -2.38 2.09 11.52
CA LEU A 5 -3.39 3.13 11.63
C LEU A 5 -4.58 2.78 10.72
N PRO A 6 -5.67 2.21 11.27
CA PRO A 6 -6.89 2.03 10.51
C PRO A 6 -7.59 3.36 10.24
N PHE A 7 -8.40 3.37 9.20
CA PHE A 7 -9.34 4.44 8.89
C PHE A 7 -10.63 3.87 8.33
N THR A 8 -11.66 4.70 8.31
CA THR A 8 -12.96 4.30 7.76
C THR A 8 -13.09 4.73 6.31
N PHE A 9 -13.67 3.86 5.49
CA PHE A 9 -13.96 4.11 4.08
C PHE A 9 -15.43 3.82 3.79
N THR A 10 -16.09 4.69 3.02
CA THR A 10 -17.50 4.56 2.68
C THR A 10 -17.66 4.44 1.17
N THR A 11 -18.48 3.50 0.71
CA THR A 11 -18.83 3.36 -0.71
C THR A 11 -20.34 3.44 -0.92
N PRO A 12 -20.83 4.17 -1.94
CA PRO A 12 -22.28 4.38 -2.16
C PRO A 12 -23.09 3.08 -2.30
N ASN A 13 -22.46 2.00 -2.75
CA ASN A 13 -23.15 0.76 -3.08
C ASN A 13 -23.31 -0.20 -1.90
N LEU A 14 -22.84 0.17 -0.70
CA LEU A 14 -23.02 -0.64 0.51
C LEU A 14 -24.06 -0.04 1.45
N PRO A 15 -24.86 -0.89 2.11
CA PRO A 15 -25.79 -0.41 3.13
C PRO A 15 -25.05 0.06 4.38
N THR A 16 -25.75 0.83 5.19
CA THR A 16 -25.31 1.16 6.55
C THR A 16 -25.92 0.18 7.55
N GLY A 17 -25.26 -0.04 8.68
CA GLY A 17 -25.72 -0.95 9.72
C GLY A 17 -24.72 -2.07 10.03
N PRO A 18 -25.07 -3.00 10.95
CA PRO A 18 -24.19 -4.10 11.29
C PRO A 18 -24.08 -5.10 10.13
N ALA A 19 -22.89 -5.65 9.93
CA ALA A 19 -22.69 -6.77 9.01
C ALA A 19 -23.34 -8.05 9.54
N SER A 20 -23.76 -8.92 8.62
CA SER A 20 -24.37 -10.24 8.89
C SER A 20 -23.94 -11.25 7.81
N LYS A 21 -24.40 -12.50 7.89
CA LYS A 21 -24.16 -13.50 6.83
C LYS A 21 -24.81 -13.13 5.49
N GLU A 22 -25.97 -12.50 5.54
CA GLU A 22 -26.72 -12.05 4.37
C GLU A 22 -26.15 -10.75 3.78
N GLN A 23 -25.57 -9.91 4.65
CA GLN A 23 -24.93 -8.65 4.29
C GLN A 23 -23.55 -8.56 4.95
N PRO A 24 -22.54 -9.26 4.39
CA PRO A 24 -21.23 -9.40 5.06
C PRO A 24 -20.43 -8.10 5.11
N LEU A 25 -20.71 -7.14 4.23
CA LEU A 25 -20.02 -5.86 4.19
C LEU A 25 -21.01 -4.70 4.27
N THR A 26 -20.73 -3.76 5.16
CA THR A 26 -21.53 -2.55 5.40
C THR A 26 -20.63 -1.34 5.56
N ASN A 27 -21.21 -0.15 5.41
CA ASN A 27 -20.53 1.12 5.68
C ASN A 27 -20.62 1.49 7.18
N PRO A 28 -19.56 2.12 7.74
CA PRO A 28 -18.25 2.31 7.13
C PRO A 28 -17.38 1.05 7.20
N ILE A 29 -16.52 0.85 6.20
CA ILE A 29 -15.55 -0.25 6.19
C ILE A 29 -14.27 0.19 6.90
N GLU A 30 -13.76 -0.61 7.83
CA GLU A 30 -12.42 -0.41 8.42
C GLU A 30 -11.33 -0.89 7.45
N MET A 31 -10.44 0.01 7.08
CA MET A 31 -9.40 -0.20 6.06
C MET A 31 -8.01 0.11 6.59
N LEU A 32 -7.01 -0.44 5.91
CA LEU A 32 -5.60 -0.07 6.04
C LEU A 32 -5.07 0.36 4.68
N LEU A 33 -4.17 1.36 4.69
CA LEU A 33 -3.27 1.58 3.59
C LEU A 33 -2.22 0.47 3.65
N CYS A 34 -1.95 -0.19 2.53
CA CYS A 34 -1.00 -1.31 2.48
C CYS A 34 0.03 -1.08 1.39
N HIS A 35 1.31 -1.18 1.77
CA HIS A 35 2.44 -1.13 0.86
C HIS A 35 2.74 -2.53 0.31
N TYR A 36 3.04 -2.62 -0.99
CA TYR A 36 3.39 -3.90 -1.62
C TYR A 36 4.48 -3.77 -2.69
N PRO A 37 5.45 -4.71 -2.72
CA PRO A 37 6.57 -4.64 -3.63
C PRO A 37 6.28 -5.38 -4.95
N LEU A 38 5.37 -4.87 -5.79
CA LEU A 38 5.24 -5.31 -7.18
C LEU A 38 5.81 -4.23 -8.12
N GLY A 39 7.13 -4.18 -8.29
CA GLY A 39 7.68 -3.23 -9.24
C GLY A 39 9.19 -3.14 -9.29
N ARG A 40 9.68 -2.64 -10.41
CA ARG A 40 11.08 -2.24 -10.61
C ARG A 40 11.36 -0.82 -10.08
N TYR A 41 10.34 -0.12 -9.57
CA TYR A 41 10.34 1.32 -9.39
C TYR A 41 10.34 1.71 -7.91
N ARG A 42 11.53 1.79 -7.32
CA ARG A 42 11.70 2.30 -5.96
C ARG A 42 11.19 3.73 -5.76
N GLN A 43 11.11 4.51 -6.84
CA GLN A 43 10.66 5.90 -6.84
C GLN A 43 9.13 6.04 -6.87
N ASN A 44 8.41 5.00 -7.31
CA ASN A 44 6.95 4.94 -7.36
C ASN A 44 6.47 3.70 -6.58
N PRO A 45 6.56 3.72 -5.23
CA PRO A 45 6.19 2.59 -4.40
C PRO A 45 4.71 2.27 -4.54
N ASN A 46 4.37 0.98 -4.51
CA ASN A 46 2.98 0.59 -4.67
C ASN A 46 2.21 0.58 -3.36
N PHE A 47 1.00 1.14 -3.43
CA PHE A 47 0.04 1.16 -2.35
C PHE A 47 -1.32 0.67 -2.83
N MET A 48 -2.03 0.03 -1.93
CA MET A 48 -3.39 -0.47 -2.08
C MET A 48 -4.18 -0.20 -0.81
N LEU A 49 -5.50 -0.34 -0.90
CA LEU A 49 -6.41 -0.44 0.23
C LEU A 49 -6.71 -1.90 0.52
N VAL A 50 -6.60 -2.28 1.79
CA VAL A 50 -7.00 -3.59 2.26
C VAL A 50 -7.99 -3.47 3.41
N HIS A 51 -8.89 -4.43 3.53
CA HIS A 51 -9.71 -4.60 4.73
C HIS A 51 -8.81 -4.74 5.95
N ALA A 52 -9.11 -3.99 7.00
CA ALA A 52 -8.28 -3.98 8.20
C ALA A 52 -8.36 -5.30 8.99
N ARG A 53 -9.37 -6.14 8.71
CA ARG A 53 -9.62 -7.43 9.38
C ARG A 53 -10.25 -8.41 8.39
N PRO A 54 -10.05 -9.73 8.59
CA PRO A 54 -10.84 -10.74 7.91
C PRO A 54 -12.34 -10.57 8.19
N ASN A 55 -13.17 -10.84 7.19
CA ASN A 55 -14.62 -10.76 7.39
C ASN A 55 -15.13 -12.00 8.14
N PRO A 56 -15.77 -11.87 9.32
CA PRO A 56 -16.27 -13.02 10.06
C PRO A 56 -17.51 -13.67 9.41
N PHE A 57 -18.13 -13.01 8.44
CA PHE A 57 -19.34 -13.47 7.76
C PHE A 57 -19.10 -14.02 6.36
N ASP A 58 -17.93 -13.75 5.77
CA ASP A 58 -17.54 -14.22 4.43
C ASP A 58 -16.04 -14.54 4.39
N GLU A 59 -15.70 -15.82 4.46
CA GLU A 59 -14.30 -16.28 4.40
C GLU A 59 -13.68 -16.14 3.01
N TYR A 60 -14.50 -15.98 1.96
CA TYR A 60 -14.04 -15.81 0.59
C TYR A 60 -13.76 -14.34 0.25
N GLN A 61 -14.16 -13.40 1.12
CA GLN A 61 -13.82 -12.01 0.97
C GLN A 61 -12.32 -11.80 1.21
N GLY A 62 -11.58 -11.64 0.11
CA GLY A 62 -10.15 -11.31 0.15
C GLY A 62 -9.88 -9.94 0.80
N SER A 63 -8.66 -9.75 1.30
CA SER A 63 -8.28 -8.49 1.96
C SER A 63 -8.15 -7.31 1.00
N LEU A 64 -7.77 -7.52 -0.26
CA LEU A 64 -7.58 -6.44 -1.23
C LEU A 64 -8.92 -5.79 -1.60
N TYR A 65 -9.01 -4.49 -1.38
CA TYR A 65 -10.16 -3.68 -1.79
C TYR A 65 -9.89 -2.89 -3.08
N ALA A 66 -8.76 -2.16 -3.14
CA ALA A 66 -8.43 -1.34 -4.29
C ALA A 66 -6.92 -1.17 -4.45
N ILE A 67 -6.39 -1.30 -5.66
CA ILE A 67 -5.00 -0.91 -5.96
C ILE A 67 -5.00 0.61 -6.18
N LEU A 68 -4.09 1.36 -5.55
CA LEU A 68 -4.06 2.82 -5.67
C LEU A 68 -2.96 3.30 -6.63
N THR A 69 -1.79 2.68 -6.58
CA THR A 69 -0.65 3.10 -7.40
C THR A 69 -0.86 2.78 -8.88
N ALA A 70 -0.52 3.75 -9.74
CA ALA A 70 -0.47 3.57 -11.17
C ALA A 70 0.88 2.96 -11.58
N GLY A 71 0.85 1.94 -12.45
CA GLY A 71 2.05 1.38 -13.08
C GLY A 71 2.62 2.37 -14.08
N SER A 72 3.45 3.29 -13.58
CA SER A 72 4.02 4.40 -14.34
C SER A 72 5.52 4.50 -14.12
N ASP A 73 6.23 4.74 -15.21
CA ASP A 73 7.68 4.98 -15.26
C ASP A 73 8.02 6.48 -15.25
N ALA A 74 6.99 7.34 -15.17
CA ALA A 74 7.19 8.78 -15.12
C ALA A 74 8.01 9.14 -13.87
N PRO A 75 9.10 9.94 -14.03
CA PRO A 75 9.95 10.31 -12.92
C PRO A 75 9.15 10.96 -11.79
N LEU A 76 9.38 10.50 -10.57
CA LEU A 76 8.78 11.08 -9.37
C LEU A 76 9.86 11.24 -8.31
N ALA A 77 10.08 12.48 -7.89
CA ALA A 77 11.00 12.74 -6.79
C ALA A 77 10.43 12.13 -5.49
N PRO A 78 11.25 11.46 -4.67
CA PRO A 78 10.78 10.92 -3.39
C PRO A 78 10.29 12.04 -2.47
N SER A 79 9.57 11.65 -1.41
CA SER A 79 9.25 12.58 -0.32
C SER A 79 10.54 13.15 0.28
N THR A 80 10.48 14.41 0.69
CA THR A 80 11.55 15.05 1.47
C THR A 80 11.63 14.49 2.89
N ASP A 81 10.54 13.90 3.40
CA ASP A 81 10.49 13.16 4.65
C ASP A 81 10.73 11.66 4.37
N PRO A 82 11.83 11.07 4.86
CA PRO A 82 12.15 9.67 4.59
C PRO A 82 11.16 8.67 5.21
N LEU A 83 10.30 9.11 6.14
CA LEU A 83 9.25 8.29 6.74
C LEU A 83 7.96 8.29 5.91
N LYS A 84 7.83 9.18 4.93
CA LYS A 84 6.68 9.27 4.04
C LYS A 84 7.01 8.70 2.67
N LYS A 85 5.98 8.40 1.90
CA LYS A 85 6.12 7.91 0.52
C LYS A 85 5.31 8.79 -0.40
N LYS A 86 5.92 9.12 -1.54
CA LYS A 86 5.26 9.77 -2.66
C LYS A 86 5.10 8.76 -3.79
N PHE A 87 3.94 8.71 -4.42
CA PHE A 87 3.65 7.79 -5.54
C PHE A 87 2.61 8.38 -6.48
N TRP A 88 2.56 7.88 -7.71
CA TRP A 88 1.51 8.20 -8.68
C TRP A 88 0.26 7.38 -8.37
N MET A 89 -0.83 8.04 -8.00
CA MET A 89 -2.11 7.39 -7.76
C MET A 89 -3.00 7.45 -9.00
N LYS A 90 -3.67 6.33 -9.31
CA LYS A 90 -4.82 6.32 -10.23
C LYS A 90 -6.09 6.76 -9.49
N THR A 91 -6.66 7.89 -9.92
CA THR A 91 -7.86 8.51 -9.30
C THR A 91 -9.10 8.44 -10.21
N TYR A 92 -9.07 7.53 -11.19
CA TYR A 92 -10.09 7.35 -12.21
C TYR A 92 -10.71 5.95 -12.13
N SER A 93 -11.72 5.68 -12.95
CA SER A 93 -12.37 4.36 -13.07
C SER A 93 -12.85 3.87 -11.69
N GLU A 94 -12.44 2.68 -11.26
CA GLU A 94 -12.82 2.06 -9.98
C GLU A 94 -12.35 2.86 -8.75
N ASN A 95 -11.36 3.74 -8.90
CA ASN A 95 -10.81 4.56 -7.81
C ASN A 95 -11.39 5.98 -7.75
N LYS A 96 -12.39 6.29 -8.58
CA LYS A 96 -13.01 7.62 -8.59
C LYS A 96 -13.59 7.96 -7.21
N GLY A 97 -13.21 9.11 -6.65
CA GLY A 97 -13.69 9.57 -5.34
C GLY A 97 -12.93 9.01 -4.13
N MET A 98 -11.98 8.09 -4.33
CA MET A 98 -11.22 7.51 -3.22
C MET A 98 -10.21 8.49 -2.61
N LEU A 99 -9.54 9.29 -3.45
CA LEU A 99 -8.50 10.22 -2.97
C LEU A 99 -9.08 11.28 -2.03
N GLU A 100 -10.28 11.78 -2.32
CA GLU A 100 -10.99 12.74 -1.48
C GLU A 100 -11.26 12.18 -0.08
N GLN A 101 -11.69 10.91 0.00
CA GLN A 101 -11.90 10.24 1.29
C GLN A 101 -10.56 10.01 2.02
N LEU A 102 -9.52 9.61 1.30
CA LEU A 102 -8.20 9.38 1.90
C LEU A 102 -7.56 10.67 2.42
N GLU A 103 -7.79 11.80 1.76
CA GLU A 103 -7.40 13.13 2.25
C GLU A 103 -8.21 13.53 3.48
N ALA A 104 -9.54 13.33 3.45
CA ALA A 104 -10.41 13.63 4.59
C ALA A 104 -10.07 12.80 5.84
N GLN A 105 -9.56 11.59 5.66
CA GLN A 105 -9.10 10.70 6.73
C GLN A 105 -7.64 10.95 7.13
N GLY A 106 -6.94 11.89 6.50
CA GLY A 106 -5.54 12.19 6.82
C GLY A 106 -4.57 11.06 6.46
N ILE A 107 -4.88 10.27 5.42
CA ILE A 107 -4.06 9.13 4.97
C ILE A 107 -3.11 9.56 3.86
N LEU A 108 -3.62 10.29 2.87
CA LEU A 108 -2.87 10.80 1.73
C LEU A 108 -3.06 12.32 1.60
N ARG A 109 -2.17 12.97 0.85
CA ARG A 109 -2.32 14.34 0.37
C ARG A 109 -1.89 14.47 -1.06
N ARG A 110 -2.58 15.27 -1.86
CA ARG A 110 -2.08 15.73 -3.16
C ARG A 110 -0.81 16.55 -2.99
N THR A 111 0.13 16.36 -3.92
CA THR A 111 1.38 17.13 -3.98
C THR A 111 1.28 18.35 -4.90
N GLY A 112 0.29 18.36 -5.80
CA GLY A 112 0.17 19.32 -6.89
C GLY A 112 0.90 18.90 -8.17
N GLU A 113 1.71 17.84 -8.13
CA GLU A 113 2.35 17.25 -9.31
C GLU A 113 1.37 16.30 -10.03
N GLU A 114 1.35 16.37 -11.35
CA GLU A 114 0.43 15.63 -12.21
C GLU A 114 1.18 15.14 -13.44
N GLU A 115 0.81 13.98 -13.96
CA GLU A 115 1.42 13.38 -15.16
C GLU A 115 0.32 12.89 -16.11
N GLU A 116 0.42 13.23 -17.39
CA GLU A 116 -0.50 12.73 -18.42
C GLU A 116 0.06 11.47 -19.08
N GLN A 117 -0.73 10.39 -19.09
CA GLN A 117 -0.38 9.13 -19.75
C GLN A 117 -1.49 8.71 -20.70
N GLY A 118 -1.41 9.17 -21.94
CA GLY A 118 -2.48 8.98 -22.93
C GLY A 118 -3.74 9.74 -22.50
N TYR A 119 -4.82 9.01 -22.18
CA TYR A 119 -6.10 9.59 -21.76
C TYR A 119 -6.29 9.65 -20.25
N VAL A 120 -5.33 9.16 -19.47
CA VAL A 120 -5.40 9.19 -18.01
C VAL A 120 -4.46 10.23 -17.45
N LYS A 121 -4.92 10.87 -16.38
CA LYS A 121 -4.14 11.81 -15.58
C LYS A 121 -3.79 11.15 -14.26
N LEU A 122 -2.50 11.03 -13.98
CA LEU A 122 -1.97 10.53 -12.72
C LEU A 122 -1.76 11.71 -11.78
N ILE A 123 -2.10 11.49 -10.51
CA ILE A 123 -1.93 12.50 -9.46
C ILE A 123 -0.87 11.99 -8.51
N ALA A 124 0.20 12.76 -8.33
CA ALA A 124 1.19 12.43 -7.32
C ALA A 124 0.62 12.76 -5.95
N VAL A 125 0.60 11.74 -5.10
CA VAL A 125 0.14 11.83 -3.72
C VAL A 125 1.28 11.45 -2.79
N GLU A 126 1.23 11.99 -1.59
CA GLU A 126 2.15 11.64 -0.51
C GLU A 126 1.39 11.10 0.68
N THR A 127 1.96 10.10 1.36
CA THR A 127 1.40 9.62 2.62
C THR A 127 1.51 10.69 3.68
N ILE A 128 0.40 10.96 4.38
CA ILE A 128 0.43 11.74 5.62
C ILE A 128 0.91 10.85 6.76
N ILE A 129 0.40 9.61 6.79
CA ILE A 129 0.88 8.57 7.71
C ILE A 129 2.32 8.17 7.38
N GLN A 130 3.03 7.71 8.40
CA GLN A 130 4.44 7.36 8.35
C GLN A 130 4.66 5.85 8.22
N HIS A 131 5.86 5.47 7.81
CA HIS A 131 6.30 4.07 7.78
C HIS A 131 6.09 3.38 9.13
N GLY A 132 5.45 2.21 9.07
CA GLY A 132 5.02 1.43 10.24
C GLY A 132 3.57 1.69 10.64
N GLN A 133 2.93 2.76 10.13
CA GLN A 133 1.50 3.00 10.31
C GLN A 133 0.65 2.36 9.20
N TRP A 134 1.21 2.09 8.03
CA TRP A 134 0.56 1.27 7.00
C TRP A 134 0.87 -0.21 7.20
N ALA A 135 0.03 -1.06 6.60
CA ALA A 135 0.24 -2.48 6.45
C ALA A 135 1.30 -2.80 5.38
N GLU A 136 1.92 -3.95 5.50
CA GLU A 136 2.87 -4.51 4.53
C GLU A 136 2.34 -5.83 3.96
N PHE A 137 2.79 -6.17 2.76
CA PHE A 137 2.46 -7.41 2.06
C PHE A 137 3.60 -8.42 2.10
N CYS A 138 3.29 -9.67 2.45
CA CYS A 138 4.25 -10.76 2.42
C CYS A 138 4.48 -11.23 0.98
N SER A 139 5.67 -11.00 0.44
CA SER A 139 5.98 -11.38 -0.95
C SER A 139 6.25 -12.87 -1.15
N GLY A 140 6.19 -13.69 -0.09
CA GLY A 140 6.41 -15.14 -0.19
C GLY A 140 5.14 -15.98 -0.13
N CYS A 141 4.09 -15.51 0.54
CA CYS A 141 2.80 -16.22 0.63
C CYS A 141 1.59 -15.33 0.36
N GLU A 142 1.83 -14.08 -0.07
CA GLU A 142 0.81 -13.15 -0.55
C GLU A 142 -0.25 -12.77 0.49
N THR A 143 0.11 -12.85 1.77
CA THR A 143 -0.72 -12.41 2.89
C THR A 143 -0.43 -10.96 3.29
N TYR A 144 -1.42 -10.30 3.87
CA TYR A 144 -1.36 -8.90 4.29
C TYR A 144 -1.22 -8.81 5.81
N GLU A 145 -0.60 -7.73 6.29
CA GLU A 145 -0.83 -7.34 7.68
C GLU A 145 -2.26 -6.82 7.84
N ASP A 146 -2.88 -7.25 8.93
CA ASP A 146 -4.19 -6.80 9.36
C ASP A 146 -4.16 -6.55 10.88
N LEU A 147 -5.28 -6.11 11.45
CA LEU A 147 -5.43 -5.87 12.88
C LEU A 147 -5.82 -7.13 13.68
N GLY A 148 -5.97 -8.28 13.02
CA GLY A 148 -6.16 -9.59 13.65
C GLY A 148 -4.83 -10.30 13.96
N GLY A 149 -3.75 -9.94 13.26
CA GLY A 149 -2.42 -10.47 13.46
C GLY A 149 -1.66 -9.84 14.64
N GLU A 150 -0.93 -10.67 15.38
CA GLU A 150 -0.14 -10.22 16.55
C GLU A 150 1.25 -9.68 16.18
N THR A 151 1.78 -10.02 14.99
CA THR A 151 3.18 -9.74 14.64
C THR A 151 3.30 -9.02 13.30
N ARG A 152 4.15 -7.98 13.27
CA ARG A 152 4.51 -7.27 12.04
C ARG A 152 5.42 -8.11 11.14
N LEU A 153 5.30 -7.95 9.82
CA LEU A 153 6.13 -8.66 8.86
C LEU A 153 7.60 -8.25 8.98
N LEU A 154 8.46 -9.24 8.74
CA LEU A 154 9.89 -9.09 8.70
C LEU A 154 10.33 -8.44 7.39
N ARG A 155 11.04 -7.32 7.52
CA ARG A 155 11.63 -6.61 6.40
C ARG A 155 12.93 -7.28 5.95
N CYS A 156 13.14 -7.36 4.64
CA CYS A 156 14.42 -7.76 4.05
C CYS A 156 15.54 -6.84 4.56
N SER A 157 16.53 -7.41 5.25
CA SER A 157 17.63 -6.65 5.86
C SER A 157 18.54 -5.95 4.84
N VAL A 158 18.51 -6.39 3.58
CA VAL A 158 19.37 -5.90 2.50
C VAL A 158 18.74 -4.75 1.72
N CYS A 159 17.62 -4.99 1.03
CA CYS A 159 16.98 -3.97 0.19
C CYS A 159 16.10 -3.01 1.00
N LYS A 160 15.65 -3.47 2.17
CA LYS A 160 14.85 -2.68 3.09
C LYS A 160 13.49 -2.24 2.49
N ASP A 161 12.95 -3.02 1.56
CA ASP A 161 11.75 -2.67 0.78
C ASP A 161 10.75 -3.82 0.60
N THR A 162 11.18 -5.07 0.81
CA THR A 162 10.35 -6.28 0.66
C THR A 162 10.11 -6.90 2.02
N TYR A 163 8.92 -7.45 2.25
CA TYR A 163 8.47 -7.95 3.55
C TYR A 163 8.00 -9.41 3.48
N TYR A 164 8.09 -10.08 4.63
CA TYR A 164 7.82 -11.51 4.75
C TYR A 164 7.25 -11.84 6.12
N CYS A 165 6.30 -12.78 6.21
CA CYS A 165 5.82 -13.27 7.50
C CYS A 165 6.94 -13.92 8.32
N LYS A 166 7.82 -14.64 7.63
CA LYS A 166 8.86 -15.47 8.24
C LYS A 166 10.00 -15.76 7.25
N LYS A 167 11.09 -16.31 7.77
CA LYS A 167 12.31 -16.60 7.00
C LYS A 167 12.06 -17.59 5.86
N GLU A 168 11.11 -18.51 6.03
CA GLU A 168 10.72 -19.47 5.00
C GLU A 168 10.14 -18.77 3.78
N CYS A 169 9.21 -17.81 3.98
CA CYS A 169 8.66 -16.97 2.91
C CYS A 169 9.76 -16.19 2.18
N GLN A 170 10.75 -15.66 2.91
CA GLN A 170 11.90 -15.00 2.31
C GLN A 170 12.73 -15.95 1.44
N THR A 171 13.02 -17.15 1.96
CA THR A 171 13.85 -18.15 1.28
C THR A 171 13.18 -18.65 0.00
N THR A 172 11.89 -18.96 0.07
CA THR A 172 11.09 -19.38 -1.09
C THR A 172 11.00 -18.28 -2.15
N HIS A 173 10.81 -17.01 -1.75
CA HIS A 173 10.73 -15.89 -2.68
C HIS A 173 12.12 -15.47 -3.24
N TRP A 174 13.23 -15.91 -2.64
CA TRP A 174 14.57 -15.43 -2.99
C TRP A 174 14.93 -15.51 -4.48
N PRO A 175 14.62 -16.59 -5.23
CA PRO A 175 14.92 -16.66 -6.66
C PRO A 175 14.34 -15.49 -7.47
N LEU A 176 13.12 -15.05 -7.13
CA LEU A 176 12.46 -13.91 -7.77
C LEU A 176 12.97 -12.58 -7.20
N HIS A 177 13.18 -12.51 -5.89
CA HIS A 177 13.59 -11.28 -5.21
C HIS A 177 15.05 -10.86 -5.50
N LYS A 178 15.98 -11.80 -5.69
CA LYS A 178 17.43 -11.55 -5.69
C LYS A 178 17.87 -10.44 -6.64
N ALA A 179 17.30 -10.36 -7.84
CA ALA A 179 17.64 -9.34 -8.82
C ALA A 179 17.20 -7.95 -8.35
N VAL A 180 15.94 -7.82 -7.96
CA VAL A 180 15.35 -6.58 -7.43
C VAL A 180 16.05 -6.13 -6.14
N CYS A 181 16.38 -7.07 -5.25
CA CYS A 181 17.11 -6.82 -4.02
C CYS A 181 18.45 -6.10 -4.27
N LYS A 182 19.22 -6.61 -5.24
CA LYS A 182 20.52 -6.02 -5.63
C LYS A 182 20.35 -4.65 -6.27
N GLN A 183 19.33 -4.46 -7.11
CA GLN A 183 19.02 -3.18 -7.73
C GLN A 183 18.71 -2.13 -6.66
N PHE A 184 17.75 -2.44 -5.78
CA PHE A 184 17.36 -1.54 -4.70
C PHE A 184 18.54 -1.18 -3.80
N ARG A 185 19.38 -2.16 -3.43
CA ARG A 185 20.60 -1.88 -2.63
C ARG A 185 21.52 -0.87 -3.33
N LYS A 186 21.71 -0.98 -4.65
CA LYS A 186 22.54 -0.04 -5.43
C LYS A 186 21.95 1.36 -5.45
N GLU A 187 20.64 1.47 -5.68
CA GLU A 187 19.93 2.76 -5.70
C GLU A 187 20.02 3.48 -4.35
N ALA A 188 19.84 2.76 -3.24
CA ALA A 188 20.01 3.33 -1.90
C ALA A 188 21.44 3.83 -1.65
N ALA A 189 22.45 3.05 -2.06
CA ALA A 189 23.85 3.46 -1.94
C ALA A 189 24.19 4.67 -2.82
N ALA A 190 23.59 4.77 -4.01
CA ALA A 190 23.75 5.92 -4.90
C ALA A 190 23.10 7.19 -4.33
N ALA A 191 21.91 7.07 -3.74
CA ALA A 191 21.22 8.18 -3.09
C ALA A 191 22.03 8.72 -1.89
N ALA A 192 22.56 7.84 -1.04
CA ALA A 192 23.38 8.23 0.12
C ALA A 192 24.72 8.89 -0.22
N ARG A 193 25.18 8.82 -1.48
CA ARG A 193 26.39 9.50 -1.96
C ARG A 193 26.12 10.91 -2.50
N ARG A 194 24.85 11.27 -2.71
CA ARG A 194 24.42 12.57 -3.24
C ARG A 194 23.97 13.54 -2.14
N THR A 195 23.84 13.04 -0.92
CA THR A 195 23.51 13.76 0.32
C THR A 195 24.77 14.03 1.11
#